data_AF-A0A3N5M2R0-F1
#
_entry.id   AF-A0A3N5M2R0-F1
#
_cell.length_a   1.000
_cell.length_b   1.000
_cell.length_c   1.000
_cell.angle_alpha   90.00
_cell.angle_beta   90.00
_cell.angle_gamma   90.00
#
_symmetry.space_group_name_H-M   'P 1'
#
loop_
_entity.id
_entity.type
_entity.pdbx_description
1 polymer ?
#
loop_
_entity_poly.entity_id
_entity_poly.type
_entity_poly.pdbx_seq_one_letter_code
_entity_poly.pdbx_strand_id
1 'polypeptide(L)'
;MTSRTPAGGAPASGDGRVLVQVALDFVDLPRALAVAHEAVAGGVDWVEAGTPLIKAEGLQSVRELKAAFPTHTIVADMKTMDAGRVEVEYAAKAGAGVVGVLGAASDATIKESADAAHNYGCLLIVDMVEVAEPVARAKRAEELGADLIGIHTAIDQQMRGEQPFEVLKAVVAAVSIPVSVAGGIHSGTAAAAAAAGASVVVVGGAIIKATDAAAAAAEIRRAVDEGAVIETSLYRRAGEGTVREALERVSTANVSDAWHRARSVPGIKPLLPGAHMCGPAVTVRTYPGDWAKPVEAIDLCREGDVLVIDAGGVPPAIWGELATHSAMVKGLAGLVVYGAIRDTPEIARLGFPAFSSHVCANAGEPKGFGEMQVPITIAGVAVAPGDWIVGDDDGVMVLPKAQAVELANRAMDVLEKENRLRGEIDAGKTLAEVAYLQKWEKKS
;
A
#
# COMPACT_ATOMS: atom_id res chain seq x y z
N MET A 1 -31.22 3.62 -47.24
CA MET A 1 -30.28 2.50 -47.05
C MET A 1 -28.89 3.01 -47.43
N THR A 2 -28.17 3.54 -46.46
CA THR A 2 -26.76 3.90 -46.57
C THR A 2 -26.03 3.04 -45.55
N SER A 3 -25.18 2.16 -46.05
CA SER A 3 -24.44 1.16 -45.28
C SER A 3 -23.51 1.84 -44.29
N ARG A 4 -23.73 1.61 -42.99
CA ARG A 4 -22.74 1.88 -41.94
C ARG A 4 -21.58 0.92 -42.12
N THR A 5 -20.40 1.44 -42.43
CA THR A 5 -19.13 0.73 -42.22
C THR A 5 -18.88 0.74 -40.71
N PRO A 6 -18.63 -0.41 -40.05
CA PRO A 6 -18.29 -0.42 -38.63
C PRO A 6 -16.85 0.08 -38.48
N ALA A 7 -16.70 1.33 -38.04
CA ALA A 7 -15.45 1.82 -37.47
C ALA A 7 -15.57 1.64 -35.96
N GLY A 8 -14.78 0.72 -35.39
CA GLY A 8 -14.86 0.34 -33.98
C GLY A 8 -14.16 -0.98 -33.74
N GLY A 9 -12.89 -1.08 -34.14
CA GLY A 9 -12.02 -2.14 -33.66
C GLY A 9 -11.60 -1.83 -32.22
N ALA A 10 -11.57 -2.86 -31.37
CA ALA A 10 -11.14 -2.80 -29.98
C ALA A 10 -9.86 -1.95 -29.77
N PRO A 11 -9.71 -1.23 -28.64
CA PRO A 11 -8.42 -0.71 -28.19
C PRO A 11 -7.47 -1.85 -27.80
N ALA A 12 -6.97 -2.57 -28.80
CA ALA A 12 -5.61 -3.09 -28.78
C ALA A 12 -4.75 -2.05 -29.53
N SER A 13 -3.44 -2.02 -29.30
CA SER A 13 -2.57 -1.54 -30.37
C SER A 13 -2.95 -2.29 -31.65
N GLY A 14 -2.79 -1.69 -32.84
CA GLY A 14 -3.26 -2.29 -34.10
C GLY A 14 -2.71 -3.70 -34.42
N ASP A 15 -1.88 -4.27 -33.55
CA ASP A 15 -1.25 -5.59 -33.56
C ASP A 15 -1.80 -6.60 -32.50
N GLY A 16 -2.74 -6.23 -31.61
CA GLY A 16 -3.30 -7.14 -30.59
C GLY A 16 -2.51 -7.24 -29.27
N ARG A 17 -1.52 -6.39 -29.04
CA ARG A 17 -0.73 -6.35 -27.79
C ARG A 17 -1.52 -5.72 -26.62
N VAL A 18 -1.29 -6.24 -25.41
CA VAL A 18 -1.80 -5.68 -24.16
C VAL A 18 -1.09 -4.35 -23.85
N LEU A 19 -1.87 -3.30 -23.61
CA LEU A 19 -1.38 -1.96 -23.35
C LEU A 19 -0.96 -1.80 -21.88
N VAL A 20 0.12 -1.06 -21.64
CA VAL A 20 0.55 -0.64 -20.30
C VAL A 20 0.18 0.82 -20.10
N GLN A 21 -0.58 1.10 -19.05
CA GLN A 21 -1.02 2.44 -18.67
C GLN A 21 -0.37 2.85 -17.35
N VAL A 22 0.17 4.06 -17.26
CA VAL A 22 0.61 4.65 -15.99
C VAL A 22 -0.50 5.50 -15.38
N ALA A 23 -0.82 5.28 -14.10
CA ALA A 23 -1.73 6.10 -13.31
C ALA A 23 -0.96 7.10 -12.44
N LEU A 24 -1.05 8.39 -12.77
CA LEU A 24 -0.31 9.45 -12.10
C LEU A 24 -1.09 10.02 -10.91
N ASP A 25 -1.09 9.30 -9.80
CA ASP A 25 -1.76 9.69 -8.54
C ASP A 25 -0.92 10.68 -7.70
N PHE A 26 -0.57 11.82 -8.30
CA PHE A 26 0.10 12.93 -7.64
C PHE A 26 -0.89 14.02 -7.23
N VAL A 27 -0.48 14.94 -6.36
CA VAL A 27 -1.25 16.15 -6.01
C VAL A 27 -0.60 17.44 -6.52
N ASP A 28 0.47 17.28 -7.32
CA ASP A 28 1.23 18.35 -7.93
C ASP A 28 1.61 17.96 -9.36
N LEU A 29 1.40 18.90 -10.28
CA LEU A 29 1.62 18.69 -11.71
C LEU A 29 3.09 18.51 -12.11
N PRO A 30 4.07 19.26 -11.56
CA PRO A 30 5.47 19.13 -11.98
C PRO A 30 6.04 17.72 -11.77
N ARG A 31 5.73 17.07 -10.63
CA ARG A 31 6.19 15.69 -10.39
C ARG A 31 5.46 14.69 -11.26
N ALA A 32 4.15 14.87 -11.47
CA ALA A 32 3.37 14.04 -12.39
C ALA A 32 3.97 14.06 -13.81
N LEU A 33 4.33 15.24 -14.33
CA LEU A 33 4.96 15.38 -15.64
C LEU A 33 6.34 14.72 -15.71
N ALA A 34 7.18 14.91 -14.68
CA ALA A 34 8.50 14.28 -14.63
C ALA A 34 8.39 12.74 -14.68
N VAL A 35 7.51 12.17 -13.85
CA VAL A 35 7.28 10.71 -13.83
C VAL A 35 6.62 10.22 -15.11
N ALA A 36 5.73 11.01 -15.73
CA ALA A 36 5.17 10.68 -17.04
C ALA A 36 6.26 10.55 -18.11
N HIS A 37 7.25 11.48 -18.13
CA HIS A 37 8.37 11.40 -19.07
C HIS A 37 9.23 10.14 -18.83
N GLU A 38 9.53 9.83 -17.58
CA GLU A 38 10.26 8.61 -17.19
C GLU A 38 9.49 7.36 -17.62
N ALA A 39 8.20 7.26 -17.30
CA ALA A 39 7.37 6.11 -17.63
C ALA A 39 7.21 5.91 -19.15
N VAL A 40 7.03 6.99 -19.92
CA VAL A 40 6.96 6.94 -21.40
C VAL A 40 8.30 6.48 -21.98
N ALA A 41 9.43 6.94 -21.45
CA ALA A 41 10.74 6.44 -21.85
C ALA A 41 10.91 4.94 -21.53
N GLY A 42 10.27 4.45 -20.45
CA GLY A 42 10.19 3.03 -20.10
C GLY A 42 9.18 2.22 -20.93
N GLY A 43 8.42 2.85 -21.84
CA GLY A 43 7.55 2.16 -22.78
C GLY A 43 6.10 1.95 -22.32
N VAL A 44 5.57 2.82 -21.45
CA VAL A 44 4.11 2.86 -21.24
C VAL A 44 3.40 3.41 -22.47
N ASP A 45 2.24 2.83 -22.79
CA ASP A 45 1.46 3.17 -23.97
C ASP A 45 0.50 4.33 -23.67
N TRP A 46 -0.15 4.32 -22.49
CA TRP A 46 -1.16 5.30 -22.07
C TRP A 46 -0.72 6.03 -20.80
N VAL A 47 -1.07 7.32 -20.72
CA VAL A 47 -0.73 8.19 -19.58
C VAL A 47 -2.02 8.72 -18.97
N GLU A 48 -2.28 8.37 -17.71
CA GLU A 48 -3.49 8.78 -17.00
C GLU A 48 -3.22 9.92 -16.03
N ALA A 49 -4.03 10.99 -16.15
CA ALA A 49 -4.22 11.95 -15.08
C ALA A 49 -5.12 11.30 -14.02
N GLY A 50 -4.50 10.79 -12.95
CA GLY A 50 -5.21 10.11 -11.88
C GLY A 50 -6.16 11.03 -11.10
N THR A 51 -7.15 10.44 -10.43
CA THR A 51 -8.14 11.19 -9.65
C THR A 51 -7.53 12.25 -8.70
N PRO A 52 -6.48 11.96 -7.90
CA PRO A 52 -5.88 12.96 -7.01
C PRO A 52 -5.30 14.16 -7.77
N LEU A 53 -4.69 13.92 -8.94
CA LEU A 53 -4.06 14.96 -9.74
C LEU A 53 -5.11 15.89 -10.34
N ILE A 54 -6.18 15.32 -10.91
CA ILE A 54 -7.31 16.09 -11.43
C ILE A 54 -7.97 16.90 -10.31
N LYS A 55 -8.14 16.33 -9.11
CA LYS A 55 -8.70 17.05 -7.96
C LYS A 55 -7.82 18.20 -7.47
N ALA A 56 -6.50 18.04 -7.54
CA ALA A 56 -5.55 19.03 -7.02
C ALA A 56 -5.22 20.16 -8.01
N GLU A 57 -5.20 19.86 -9.32
CA GLU A 57 -4.73 20.76 -10.39
C GLU A 57 -5.82 21.07 -11.42
N GLY A 58 -7.00 20.42 -11.32
CA GLY A 58 -8.05 20.49 -12.32
C GLY A 58 -7.64 19.87 -13.65
N LEU A 59 -8.42 20.15 -14.68
CA LEU A 59 -8.15 19.70 -16.06
C LEU A 59 -6.94 20.40 -16.71
N GLN A 60 -6.26 21.32 -16.02
CA GLN A 60 -4.94 21.80 -16.44
C GLN A 60 -3.97 20.61 -16.57
N SER A 61 -4.05 19.64 -15.65
CA SER A 61 -3.22 18.43 -15.68
C SER A 61 -3.34 17.66 -17.01
N VAL A 62 -4.57 17.44 -17.49
CA VAL A 62 -4.86 16.77 -18.77
C VAL A 62 -4.29 17.57 -19.96
N ARG A 63 -4.44 18.90 -19.96
CA ARG A 63 -3.92 19.77 -21.03
C ARG A 63 -2.40 19.70 -21.13
N GLU A 64 -1.73 19.76 -20.00
CA GLU A 64 -0.26 19.76 -19.91
C GLU A 64 0.31 18.38 -20.28
N LEU A 65 -0.35 17.29 -19.83
CA LEU A 65 -0.01 15.94 -20.28
C LEU A 65 -0.21 15.77 -21.80
N LYS A 66 -1.31 16.26 -22.36
CA LYS A 66 -1.54 16.18 -23.81
C LYS A 66 -0.51 17.00 -24.60
N ALA A 67 -0.13 18.16 -24.10
CA ALA A 67 0.92 18.99 -24.70
C ALA A 67 2.29 18.30 -24.66
N ALA A 68 2.64 17.64 -23.55
CA ALA A 68 3.89 16.91 -23.38
C ALA A 68 3.95 15.62 -24.21
N PHE A 69 2.82 14.91 -24.36
CA PHE A 69 2.73 13.61 -25.02
C PHE A 69 1.67 13.59 -26.14
N PRO A 70 1.85 14.36 -27.23
CA PRO A 70 0.83 14.55 -28.26
C PRO A 70 0.46 13.25 -28.99
N THR A 71 1.40 12.30 -29.08
CA THR A 71 1.23 10.99 -29.74
C THR A 71 0.67 9.91 -28.84
N HIS A 72 0.58 10.13 -27.53
CA HIS A 72 0.08 9.14 -26.57
C HIS A 72 -1.39 9.40 -26.24
N THR A 73 -2.08 8.33 -25.83
CA THR A 73 -3.43 8.44 -25.30
C THR A 73 -3.36 8.99 -23.88
N ILE A 74 -4.06 10.10 -23.65
CA ILE A 74 -4.23 10.66 -22.32
C ILE A 74 -5.56 10.17 -21.74
N VAL A 75 -5.50 9.52 -20.59
CA VAL A 75 -6.68 9.08 -19.84
C VAL A 75 -7.00 10.11 -18.77
N ALA A 76 -8.26 10.54 -18.68
CA ALA A 76 -8.74 11.36 -17.59
C ALA A 76 -9.59 10.51 -16.64
N ASP A 77 -9.04 10.14 -15.48
CA ASP A 77 -9.77 9.42 -14.43
C ASP A 77 -10.64 10.40 -13.65
N MET A 78 -11.74 10.83 -14.28
CA MET A 78 -12.64 11.84 -13.74
C MET A 78 -13.46 11.33 -12.55
N LYS A 79 -13.65 10.00 -12.43
CA LYS A 79 -14.58 9.37 -11.49
C LYS A 79 -15.98 10.01 -11.54
N THR A 80 -16.42 10.36 -12.74
CA THR A 80 -17.71 11.01 -12.98
C THR A 80 -18.85 10.16 -12.41
N MET A 81 -19.68 10.77 -11.56
CA MET A 81 -20.83 10.13 -10.92
C MET A 81 -22.16 10.71 -11.41
N ASP A 82 -22.17 12.01 -11.72
CA ASP A 82 -23.30 12.76 -12.26
C ASP A 82 -22.83 13.69 -13.41
N ALA A 83 -23.77 14.42 -14.02
CA ALA A 83 -23.48 15.37 -15.11
C ALA A 83 -22.65 14.80 -16.27
N GLY A 84 -22.88 13.51 -16.59
CA GLY A 84 -22.01 12.69 -17.44
C GLY A 84 -21.54 13.33 -18.75
N ARG A 85 -22.44 13.96 -19.50
CA ARG A 85 -22.09 14.68 -20.73
C ARG A 85 -21.10 15.80 -20.45
N VAL A 86 -21.42 16.70 -19.52
CA VAL A 86 -20.67 17.92 -19.27
C VAL A 86 -19.24 17.60 -18.81
N GLU A 87 -19.07 16.63 -17.91
CA GLU A 87 -17.73 16.25 -17.44
C GLU A 87 -16.88 15.63 -18.54
N VAL A 88 -17.46 14.75 -19.37
CA VAL A 88 -16.77 14.17 -20.53
C VAL A 88 -16.39 15.24 -21.55
N GLU A 89 -17.28 16.21 -21.82
CA GLU A 89 -16.96 17.32 -22.72
C GLU A 89 -15.77 18.13 -22.23
N TYR A 90 -15.68 18.41 -20.93
CA TYR A 90 -14.58 19.17 -20.36
C TYR A 90 -13.25 18.41 -20.47
N ALA A 91 -13.26 17.11 -20.14
CA ALA A 91 -12.07 16.27 -20.26
C ALA A 91 -11.62 16.12 -21.72
N ALA A 92 -12.54 15.88 -22.65
CA ALA A 92 -12.25 15.77 -24.08
C ALA A 92 -11.68 17.09 -24.65
N LYS A 93 -12.28 18.24 -24.32
CA LYS A 93 -11.76 19.57 -24.69
C LYS A 93 -10.39 19.87 -24.08
N ALA A 94 -10.06 19.24 -22.95
CA ALA A 94 -8.73 19.33 -22.34
C ALA A 94 -7.69 18.44 -23.03
N GLY A 95 -8.10 17.54 -23.92
CA GLY A 95 -7.21 16.67 -24.70
C GLY A 95 -7.21 15.19 -24.28
N ALA A 96 -8.15 14.76 -23.44
CA ALA A 96 -8.30 13.36 -23.08
C ALA A 96 -8.73 12.51 -24.28
N GLY A 97 -8.03 11.39 -24.51
CA GLY A 97 -8.41 10.35 -25.46
C GLY A 97 -9.30 9.27 -24.85
N VAL A 98 -9.30 9.14 -23.52
CA VAL A 98 -10.18 8.25 -22.75
C VAL A 98 -10.68 9.00 -21.52
N VAL A 99 -11.97 8.86 -21.19
CA VAL A 99 -12.58 9.49 -20.00
C VAL A 99 -13.26 8.46 -19.13
N GLY A 100 -12.99 8.50 -17.82
CA GLY A 100 -13.52 7.57 -16.83
C GLY A 100 -14.83 8.01 -16.17
N VAL A 101 -15.82 7.12 -16.16
CA VAL A 101 -17.11 7.27 -15.45
C VAL A 101 -17.28 6.10 -14.48
N LEU A 102 -17.87 6.34 -13.32
CA LEU A 102 -18.13 5.27 -12.35
C LEU A 102 -19.26 4.35 -12.83
N GLY A 103 -19.05 3.05 -12.73
CA GLY A 103 -20.07 2.02 -12.94
C GLY A 103 -21.21 2.13 -11.93
N ALA A 104 -20.97 2.69 -10.74
CA ALA A 104 -22.01 3.01 -9.77
C ALA A 104 -22.93 4.18 -10.19
N ALA A 105 -22.57 4.96 -11.22
CA ALA A 105 -23.39 6.04 -11.73
C ALA A 105 -24.70 5.52 -12.35
N SER A 106 -25.68 6.41 -12.55
CA SER A 106 -26.95 6.03 -13.19
C SER A 106 -26.77 5.61 -14.65
N ASP A 107 -27.68 4.79 -15.17
CA ASP A 107 -27.72 4.43 -16.61
C ASP A 107 -27.74 5.66 -17.52
N ALA A 108 -28.51 6.69 -17.12
CA ALA A 108 -28.58 7.94 -17.85
C ALA A 108 -27.23 8.67 -17.87
N THR A 109 -26.51 8.69 -16.75
CA THR A 109 -25.16 9.27 -16.67
C THR A 109 -24.21 8.56 -17.64
N ILE A 110 -24.13 7.22 -17.56
CA ILE A 110 -23.24 6.43 -18.43
C ILE A 110 -23.59 6.65 -19.91
N LYS A 111 -24.89 6.62 -20.25
CA LYS A 111 -25.36 6.81 -21.63
C LYS A 111 -25.00 8.20 -22.17
N GLU A 112 -25.24 9.24 -21.40
CA GLU A 112 -24.92 10.62 -21.80
C GLU A 112 -23.42 10.84 -21.91
N SER A 113 -22.64 10.22 -21.04
CA SER A 113 -21.18 10.22 -21.12
C SER A 113 -20.67 9.51 -22.38
N ALA A 114 -21.25 8.35 -22.74
CA ALA A 114 -20.86 7.61 -23.94
C ALA A 114 -21.16 8.43 -25.20
N ASP A 115 -22.37 9.00 -25.28
CA ASP A 115 -22.73 9.88 -26.37
C ASP A 115 -21.81 11.10 -26.47
N ALA A 116 -21.42 11.69 -25.34
CA ALA A 116 -20.47 12.80 -25.33
C ALA A 116 -19.08 12.35 -25.81
N ALA A 117 -18.58 11.21 -25.35
CA ALA A 117 -17.27 10.69 -25.74
C ALA A 117 -17.20 10.47 -27.27
N HIS A 118 -18.21 9.81 -27.84
CA HIS A 118 -18.29 9.57 -29.28
C HIS A 118 -18.43 10.86 -30.10
N ASN A 119 -19.15 11.87 -29.59
CA ASN A 119 -19.27 13.18 -30.27
C ASN A 119 -17.94 13.94 -30.33
N TYR A 120 -17.08 13.78 -29.32
CA TYR A 120 -15.78 14.45 -29.25
C TYR A 120 -14.61 13.57 -29.75
N GLY A 121 -14.88 12.32 -30.13
CA GLY A 121 -13.88 11.40 -30.67
C GLY A 121 -12.93 10.83 -29.62
N CYS A 122 -13.37 10.73 -28.35
CA CYS A 122 -12.66 10.00 -27.30
C CYS A 122 -13.43 8.73 -26.90
N LEU A 123 -12.80 7.86 -26.12
CA LEU A 123 -13.38 6.62 -25.61
C LEU A 123 -13.93 6.82 -24.20
N LEU A 124 -15.01 6.13 -23.87
CA LEU A 124 -15.52 6.04 -22.52
C LEU A 124 -15.08 4.74 -21.84
N ILE A 125 -14.42 4.86 -20.68
CA ILE A 125 -14.20 3.74 -19.76
C ILE A 125 -15.17 3.81 -18.58
N VAL A 126 -15.84 2.70 -18.28
CA VAL A 126 -16.72 2.59 -17.11
C VAL A 126 -16.02 1.78 -16.03
N ASP A 127 -15.70 2.42 -14.91
CA ASP A 127 -14.93 1.87 -13.80
C ASP A 127 -15.83 1.13 -12.80
N MET A 128 -15.56 -0.16 -12.58
CA MET A 128 -16.33 -1.06 -11.70
C MET A 128 -15.93 -1.00 -10.22
N VAL A 129 -15.12 -0.02 -9.81
CA VAL A 129 -14.76 0.20 -8.39
C VAL A 129 -16.02 0.26 -7.52
N GLU A 130 -16.03 -0.53 -6.44
CA GLU A 130 -17.15 -0.60 -5.47
C GLU A 130 -18.53 -0.97 -6.08
N VAL A 131 -18.56 -1.57 -7.27
CA VAL A 131 -19.80 -2.09 -7.86
C VAL A 131 -20.09 -3.48 -7.29
N ALA A 132 -21.23 -3.63 -6.62
CA ALA A 132 -21.63 -4.89 -5.96
C ALA A 132 -21.73 -6.09 -6.92
N GLU A 133 -22.31 -5.88 -8.11
CA GLU A 133 -22.51 -6.93 -9.13
C GLU A 133 -21.76 -6.56 -10.43
N PRO A 134 -20.42 -6.64 -10.45
CA PRO A 134 -19.59 -6.07 -11.51
C PRO A 134 -19.85 -6.72 -12.88
N VAL A 135 -20.14 -8.03 -12.92
CA VAL A 135 -20.43 -8.75 -14.16
C VAL A 135 -21.72 -8.27 -14.81
N ALA A 136 -22.80 -8.18 -14.03
CA ALA A 136 -24.08 -7.69 -14.54
C ALA A 136 -23.98 -6.22 -14.94
N ARG A 137 -23.24 -5.42 -14.16
CA ARG A 137 -23.08 -3.99 -14.44
C ARG A 137 -22.23 -3.73 -15.68
N ALA A 138 -21.17 -4.50 -15.90
CA ALA A 138 -20.31 -4.39 -17.09
C ALA A 138 -21.10 -4.64 -18.39
N LYS A 139 -21.94 -5.70 -18.43
CA LYS A 139 -22.85 -5.95 -19.56
C LYS A 139 -23.79 -4.78 -19.81
N ARG A 140 -24.36 -4.22 -18.74
CA ARG A 140 -25.24 -3.07 -18.86
C ARG A 140 -24.51 -1.82 -19.35
N ALA A 141 -23.29 -1.57 -18.90
CA ALA A 141 -22.46 -0.46 -19.35
C ALA A 141 -22.12 -0.58 -20.84
N GLU A 142 -21.80 -1.79 -21.32
CA GLU A 142 -21.59 -2.08 -22.74
C GLU A 142 -22.85 -1.76 -23.58
N GLU A 143 -24.05 -2.19 -23.15
CA GLU A 143 -25.32 -1.84 -23.81
C GLU A 143 -25.57 -0.32 -23.88
N LEU A 144 -25.08 0.42 -22.88
CA LEU A 144 -25.23 1.88 -22.78
C LEU A 144 -24.18 2.63 -23.61
N GLY A 145 -23.23 1.94 -24.24
CA GLY A 145 -22.24 2.52 -25.15
C GLY A 145 -20.85 2.72 -24.56
N ALA A 146 -20.50 2.05 -23.45
CA ALA A 146 -19.13 2.01 -22.96
C ALA A 146 -18.18 1.42 -24.02
N ASP A 147 -16.99 1.99 -24.17
CA ASP A 147 -15.96 1.49 -25.07
C ASP A 147 -14.96 0.57 -24.35
N LEU A 148 -14.82 0.76 -23.02
CA LEU A 148 -14.00 -0.08 -22.15
C LEU A 148 -14.68 -0.30 -20.79
N ILE A 149 -14.38 -1.43 -20.16
CA ILE A 149 -14.69 -1.67 -18.74
C ILE A 149 -13.41 -1.63 -17.92
N GLY A 150 -13.40 -0.89 -16.82
CA GLY A 150 -12.29 -0.87 -15.87
C GLY A 150 -12.58 -1.72 -14.64
N ILE A 151 -11.73 -2.72 -14.36
CA ILE A 151 -11.74 -3.45 -13.09
C ILE A 151 -10.75 -2.78 -12.16
N HIS A 152 -11.23 -2.25 -11.04
CA HIS A 152 -10.42 -1.46 -10.13
C HIS A 152 -10.64 -1.94 -8.70
N THR A 153 -9.61 -2.52 -8.11
CA THR A 153 -9.62 -2.87 -6.67
C THR A 153 -9.41 -1.59 -5.86
N ALA A 154 -10.36 -1.21 -5.02
CA ALA A 154 -10.25 0.02 -4.24
C ALA A 154 -9.03 0.00 -3.30
N ILE A 155 -8.50 1.17 -2.95
CA ILE A 155 -7.24 1.25 -2.18
C ILE A 155 -7.35 0.58 -0.81
N ASP A 156 -8.50 0.70 -0.14
CA ASP A 156 -8.79 0.06 1.14
C ASP A 156 -8.90 -1.46 1.03
N GLN A 157 -9.52 -1.98 -0.04
CA GLN A 157 -9.52 -3.41 -0.36
C GLN A 157 -8.09 -3.93 -0.62
N GLN A 158 -7.28 -3.18 -1.37
CA GLN A 158 -5.87 -3.51 -1.58
C GLN A 158 -5.08 -3.55 -0.27
N MET A 159 -5.33 -2.63 0.66
CA MET A 159 -4.67 -2.64 1.97
C MET A 159 -5.06 -3.87 2.81
N ARG A 160 -6.24 -4.45 2.58
CA ARG A 160 -6.65 -5.73 3.20
C ARG A 160 -6.11 -6.96 2.45
N GLY A 161 -5.38 -6.78 1.34
CA GLY A 161 -4.77 -7.85 0.56
C GLY A 161 -5.66 -8.44 -0.53
N GLU A 162 -6.81 -7.81 -0.83
CA GLU A 162 -7.73 -8.26 -1.88
C GLU A 162 -7.13 -8.06 -3.29
N GLN A 163 -7.54 -8.90 -4.26
CA GLN A 163 -6.93 -8.98 -5.60
C GLN A 163 -8.01 -8.93 -6.71
N PRO A 164 -7.73 -8.29 -7.87
CA PRO A 164 -8.74 -8.08 -8.93
C PRO A 164 -9.01 -9.30 -9.81
N PHE A 165 -8.18 -10.35 -9.77
CA PHE A 165 -8.10 -11.33 -10.86
C PHE A 165 -9.35 -12.17 -11.08
N GLU A 166 -10.08 -12.53 -10.03
CA GLU A 166 -11.30 -13.35 -10.17
C GLU A 166 -12.43 -12.52 -10.80
N VAL A 167 -12.59 -11.27 -10.39
CA VAL A 167 -13.54 -10.33 -10.99
C VAL A 167 -13.16 -10.02 -12.44
N LEU A 168 -11.87 -9.83 -12.71
CA LEU A 168 -11.34 -9.62 -14.06
C LEU A 168 -11.74 -10.74 -15.01
N LYS A 169 -11.45 -12.00 -14.67
CA LYS A 169 -11.80 -13.16 -15.51
C LYS A 169 -13.31 -13.23 -15.77
N ALA A 170 -14.11 -13.01 -14.73
CA ALA A 170 -15.56 -13.08 -14.84
C ALA A 170 -16.14 -11.99 -15.76
N VAL A 171 -15.59 -10.76 -15.70
CA VAL A 171 -16.02 -9.66 -16.56
C VAL A 171 -15.51 -9.83 -18.00
N VAL A 172 -14.25 -10.23 -18.19
CA VAL A 172 -13.71 -10.55 -19.53
C VAL A 172 -14.55 -11.60 -20.25
N ALA A 173 -15.03 -12.62 -19.54
CA ALA A 173 -15.90 -13.65 -20.12
C ALA A 173 -17.33 -13.15 -20.44
N ALA A 174 -17.72 -11.98 -19.92
CA ALA A 174 -19.09 -11.49 -19.91
C ALA A 174 -19.37 -10.37 -20.92
N VAL A 175 -18.36 -9.62 -21.35
CA VAL A 175 -18.48 -8.50 -22.29
C VAL A 175 -17.67 -8.73 -23.57
N SER A 176 -18.00 -8.01 -24.65
CA SER A 176 -17.26 -8.08 -25.92
C SER A 176 -16.27 -6.92 -26.13
N ILE A 177 -16.40 -5.86 -25.32
CA ILE A 177 -15.49 -4.72 -25.29
C ILE A 177 -14.25 -4.97 -24.41
N PRO A 178 -13.12 -4.27 -24.66
CA PRO A 178 -11.91 -4.43 -23.86
C PRO A 178 -12.07 -4.11 -22.37
N VAL A 179 -11.27 -4.83 -21.57
CA VAL A 179 -11.26 -4.71 -20.11
C VAL A 179 -9.88 -4.24 -19.65
N SER A 180 -9.84 -3.15 -18.89
CA SER A 180 -8.65 -2.74 -18.16
C SER A 180 -8.66 -3.28 -16.73
N VAL A 181 -7.49 -3.42 -16.13
CA VAL A 181 -7.36 -3.79 -14.71
C VAL A 181 -6.39 -2.89 -13.97
N ALA A 182 -6.81 -2.44 -12.79
CA ALA A 182 -6.08 -1.61 -11.86
C ALA A 182 -6.16 -2.18 -10.43
N GLY A 183 -5.15 -1.84 -9.64
CA GLY A 183 -5.06 -2.17 -8.23
C GLY A 183 -4.11 -3.32 -7.93
N GLY A 184 -3.04 -3.02 -7.18
CA GLY A 184 -2.01 -4.00 -6.83
C GLY A 184 -1.14 -4.51 -7.99
N ILE A 185 -1.21 -3.90 -9.18
CA ILE A 185 -0.40 -4.33 -10.32
C ILE A 185 1.06 -3.88 -10.15
N HIS A 186 1.98 -4.82 -10.31
CA HIS A 186 3.42 -4.62 -10.35
C HIS A 186 4.06 -5.63 -11.32
N SER A 187 5.39 -5.61 -11.46
CA SER A 187 6.15 -6.46 -12.38
C SER A 187 5.96 -7.98 -12.16
N GLY A 188 5.54 -8.39 -10.97
CA GLY A 188 5.23 -9.79 -10.63
C GLY A 188 3.79 -10.21 -10.94
N THR A 189 2.87 -9.27 -11.15
CA THR A 189 1.44 -9.54 -11.36
C THR A 189 0.92 -9.10 -12.73
N ALA A 190 1.65 -8.22 -13.43
CA ALA A 190 1.25 -7.68 -14.74
C ALA A 190 1.06 -8.77 -15.81
N ALA A 191 1.94 -9.78 -15.85
CA ALA A 191 1.82 -10.92 -16.75
C ALA A 191 0.54 -11.74 -16.49
N ALA A 192 0.19 -11.95 -15.21
CA ALA A 192 -1.01 -12.69 -14.83
C ALA A 192 -2.29 -11.90 -15.18
N ALA A 193 -2.27 -10.57 -15.06
CA ALA A 193 -3.35 -9.70 -15.50
C ALA A 193 -3.61 -9.84 -17.01
N ALA A 194 -2.54 -9.77 -17.81
CA ALA A 194 -2.61 -9.96 -19.26
C ALA A 194 -3.13 -11.36 -19.62
N ALA A 195 -2.62 -12.41 -18.97
CA ALA A 195 -3.07 -13.79 -19.19
C ALA A 195 -4.53 -14.03 -18.78
N ALA A 196 -5.06 -13.24 -17.83
CA ALA A 196 -6.47 -13.26 -17.44
C ALA A 196 -7.40 -12.52 -18.44
N GLY A 197 -6.85 -11.95 -19.52
CA GLY A 197 -7.59 -11.33 -20.62
C GLY A 197 -7.73 -9.81 -20.52
N ALA A 198 -6.98 -9.15 -19.63
CA ALA A 198 -6.91 -7.69 -19.63
C ALA A 198 -6.30 -7.18 -20.93
N SER A 199 -6.96 -6.20 -21.57
CA SER A 199 -6.44 -5.50 -22.75
C SER A 199 -5.57 -4.31 -22.36
N VAL A 200 -5.78 -3.76 -21.15
CA VAL A 200 -4.98 -2.67 -20.59
C VAL A 200 -4.62 -3.02 -19.14
N VAL A 201 -3.34 -2.94 -18.82
CA VAL A 201 -2.80 -3.13 -17.47
C VAL A 201 -2.43 -1.77 -16.91
N VAL A 202 -3.16 -1.32 -15.88
CA VAL A 202 -3.00 0.00 -15.27
C VAL A 202 -2.10 -0.10 -14.03
N VAL A 203 -1.03 0.70 -14.02
CA VAL A 203 -0.02 0.67 -12.96
C VAL A 203 0.19 2.06 -12.38
N GLY A 204 -0.14 2.20 -11.09
CA GLY A 204 0.16 3.40 -10.31
C GLY A 204 1.40 3.20 -9.45
N GLY A 205 1.18 2.72 -8.21
CA GLY A 205 2.19 2.68 -7.15
C GLY A 205 3.55 2.11 -7.52
N ALA A 206 3.61 1.03 -8.32
CA ALA A 206 4.87 0.41 -8.71
C ALA A 206 5.75 1.26 -9.65
N ILE A 207 5.16 2.23 -10.37
CA ILE A 207 5.89 3.19 -11.20
C ILE A 207 6.09 4.48 -10.41
N ILE A 208 5.03 5.06 -9.87
CA ILE A 208 5.07 6.42 -9.31
C ILE A 208 5.86 6.54 -7.99
N LYS A 209 6.09 5.43 -7.30
CA LYS A 209 6.92 5.36 -6.09
C LYS A 209 8.30 4.75 -6.35
N ALA A 210 8.65 4.44 -7.60
CA ALA A 210 9.96 3.93 -7.94
C ALA A 210 11.00 5.05 -7.92
N THR A 211 12.19 4.76 -7.40
CA THR A 211 13.33 5.69 -7.49
C THR A 211 13.72 5.96 -8.94
N ASP A 212 13.57 4.96 -9.81
CA ASP A 212 13.68 5.08 -11.27
C ASP A 212 12.37 4.59 -11.92
N ALA A 213 11.50 5.52 -12.30
CA ALA A 213 10.21 5.17 -12.88
C ALA A 213 10.32 4.65 -14.31
N ALA A 214 11.40 4.99 -15.03
CA ALA A 214 11.66 4.49 -16.38
C ALA A 214 12.03 3.01 -16.34
N ALA A 215 12.93 2.62 -15.44
CA ALA A 215 13.29 1.22 -15.23
C ALA A 215 12.08 0.40 -14.76
N ALA A 216 11.30 0.90 -13.80
CA ALA A 216 10.10 0.21 -13.31
C ALA A 216 9.06 0.01 -14.43
N ALA A 217 8.81 1.04 -15.25
CA ALA A 217 7.92 0.94 -16.40
C ALA A 217 8.43 -0.08 -17.44
N ALA A 218 9.74 -0.08 -17.72
CA ALA A 218 10.35 -1.04 -18.65
C ALA A 218 10.24 -2.49 -18.15
N GLU A 219 10.41 -2.72 -16.84
CA GLU A 219 10.21 -4.05 -16.24
C GLU A 219 8.77 -4.52 -16.38
N ILE A 220 7.79 -3.66 -16.10
CA ILE A 220 6.37 -4.02 -16.27
C ILE A 220 6.06 -4.30 -17.74
N ARG A 221 6.57 -3.47 -18.65
CA ARG A 221 6.42 -3.69 -20.10
C ARG A 221 6.98 -5.05 -20.51
N ARG A 222 8.18 -5.39 -20.03
CA ARG A 222 8.81 -6.69 -20.26
C ARG A 222 7.98 -7.84 -19.68
N ALA A 223 7.47 -7.72 -18.45
CA ALA A 223 6.62 -8.74 -17.84
C ALA A 223 5.39 -9.04 -18.71
N VAL A 224 4.74 -7.99 -19.24
CA VAL A 224 3.56 -8.14 -20.11
C VAL A 224 3.94 -8.73 -21.48
N ASP A 225 5.03 -8.28 -22.09
CA ASP A 225 5.46 -8.78 -23.41
C ASP A 225 5.94 -10.23 -23.38
N GLU A 226 6.72 -10.60 -22.37
CA GLU A 226 7.32 -11.92 -22.24
C GLU A 226 6.41 -12.92 -21.53
N GLY A 227 5.32 -12.46 -20.91
CA GLY A 227 4.47 -13.27 -20.03
C GLY A 227 5.22 -13.79 -18.81
N ALA A 228 6.25 -13.07 -18.36
CA ALA A 228 7.17 -13.50 -17.29
C ALA A 228 6.83 -12.83 -15.95
N VAL A 229 6.94 -13.60 -14.87
CA VAL A 229 6.89 -13.07 -13.50
C VAL A 229 8.27 -12.49 -13.18
N ILE A 230 8.33 -11.18 -13.00
CA ILE A 230 9.54 -10.50 -12.53
C ILE A 230 9.37 -10.23 -11.04
N GLU A 231 10.16 -10.93 -10.23
CA GLU A 231 10.10 -10.83 -8.77
C GLU A 231 10.41 -9.42 -8.28
N THR A 232 9.62 -8.94 -7.31
CA THR A 232 9.87 -7.68 -6.60
C THR A 232 9.49 -7.84 -5.15
N SER A 233 10.31 -7.24 -4.29
CA SER A 233 9.98 -7.13 -2.86
C SER A 233 9.09 -5.91 -2.58
N LEU A 234 9.12 -4.87 -3.42
CA LEU A 234 8.34 -3.64 -3.22
C LEU A 234 7.01 -3.68 -3.99
N TYR A 235 6.06 -2.85 -3.57
CA TYR A 235 4.76 -2.65 -4.23
C TYR A 235 3.81 -3.85 -4.15
N ARG A 236 4.16 -4.83 -3.32
CA ARG A 236 3.35 -6.00 -3.02
C ARG A 236 2.47 -5.75 -1.79
N ARG A 237 1.25 -6.28 -1.80
CA ARG A 237 0.37 -6.29 -0.63
C ARG A 237 0.53 -7.61 0.12
N ALA A 238 0.79 -7.53 1.41
CA ALA A 238 0.79 -8.64 2.34
C ALA A 238 -0.63 -9.16 2.56
N GLY A 239 -0.74 -10.47 2.78
CA GLY A 239 -1.93 -11.12 3.33
C GLY A 239 -1.66 -11.65 4.74
N GLU A 240 -2.61 -12.38 5.33
CA GLU A 240 -2.50 -12.90 6.71
C GLU A 240 -1.22 -13.71 6.96
N GLY A 241 -0.76 -14.47 5.97
CA GLY A 241 0.45 -15.31 6.07
C GLY A 241 1.78 -14.58 5.88
N THR A 242 1.77 -13.33 5.39
CA THR A 242 2.99 -12.58 5.02
C THR A 242 3.10 -11.25 5.77
N VAL A 243 2.31 -11.04 6.83
CA VAL A 243 2.35 -9.81 7.65
C VAL A 243 3.74 -9.56 8.23
N ARG A 244 4.39 -10.62 8.72
CA ARG A 244 5.76 -10.56 9.25
C ARG A 244 6.73 -9.93 8.26
N GLU A 245 6.78 -10.46 7.05
CA GLU A 245 7.71 -10.04 5.99
C GLU A 245 7.55 -8.55 5.66
N ALA A 246 6.33 -8.03 5.72
CA ALA A 246 6.07 -6.60 5.52
C ALA A 246 6.49 -5.76 6.72
N LEU A 247 6.14 -6.19 7.94
CA LEU A 247 6.46 -5.44 9.16
C LEU A 247 7.96 -5.45 9.50
N GLU A 248 8.70 -6.49 9.10
CA GLU A 248 10.16 -6.56 9.27
C GLU A 248 10.92 -5.51 8.43
N ARG A 249 10.26 -4.90 7.43
CA ARG A 249 10.89 -3.95 6.50
C ARG A 249 10.60 -2.50 6.81
N VAL A 250 9.69 -2.23 7.73
CA VAL A 250 9.25 -0.88 8.09
C VAL A 250 9.76 -0.48 9.46
N SER A 251 9.97 0.82 9.65
CA SER A 251 10.26 1.39 10.96
C SER A 251 8.99 1.61 11.78
N THR A 252 9.14 1.81 13.08
CA THR A 252 8.06 2.26 13.96
C THR A 252 7.52 3.62 13.53
N ALA A 253 8.35 4.50 12.96
CA ALA A 253 7.94 5.76 12.37
C ALA A 253 7.03 5.56 11.15
N ASN A 254 7.37 4.63 10.25
CA ASN A 254 6.52 4.30 9.10
C ASN A 254 5.16 3.73 9.57
N VAL A 255 5.15 2.87 10.59
CA VAL A 255 3.92 2.34 11.20
C VAL A 255 3.08 3.48 11.83
N SER A 256 3.72 4.40 12.54
CA SER A 256 3.06 5.56 13.14
C SER A 256 2.37 6.42 12.08
N ASP A 257 3.08 6.80 11.02
CA ASP A 257 2.54 7.63 9.95
C ASP A 257 1.42 6.93 9.17
N ALA A 258 1.57 5.63 8.93
CA ALA A 258 0.54 4.78 8.32
C ALA A 258 -0.76 4.72 9.15
N TRP A 259 -0.65 4.88 10.47
CA TRP A 259 -1.77 4.87 11.40
C TRP A 259 -2.13 6.27 11.92
N HIS A 260 -2.07 7.28 11.05
CA HIS A 260 -2.46 8.65 11.37
C HIS A 260 -1.68 9.26 12.55
N ARG A 261 -0.37 9.00 12.62
CA ARG A 261 0.55 9.46 13.67
C ARG A 261 0.21 8.83 15.03
N ALA A 262 -0.11 7.53 15.00
CA ALA A 262 -0.34 6.75 16.21
C ALA A 262 0.88 6.80 17.13
N ARG A 263 0.65 6.82 18.45
CA ARG A 263 1.74 6.95 19.41
C ARG A 263 2.41 5.59 19.64
N SER A 264 3.73 5.61 19.75
CA SER A 264 4.50 4.48 20.28
C SER A 264 4.27 4.32 21.79
N VAL A 265 4.65 3.15 22.32
CA VAL A 265 4.55 2.84 23.76
C VAL A 265 5.50 3.75 24.54
N PRO A 266 5.00 4.65 25.41
CA PRO A 266 5.84 5.64 26.07
C PRO A 266 6.86 5.02 27.03
N GLY A 267 8.08 5.57 27.02
CA GLY A 267 9.10 5.25 28.03
C GLY A 267 9.74 3.86 27.90
N ILE A 268 9.36 3.07 26.89
CA ILE A 268 10.03 1.82 26.54
C ILE A 268 11.20 2.14 25.60
N LYS A 269 12.39 1.67 25.95
CA LYS A 269 13.61 1.93 25.17
C LYS A 269 14.31 0.64 24.78
N PRO A 270 14.91 0.57 23.58
CA PRO A 270 15.78 -0.54 23.21
C PRO A 270 16.99 -0.58 24.15
N LEU A 271 17.48 -1.78 24.42
CA LEU A 271 18.74 -1.96 25.13
C LEU A 271 19.95 -1.62 24.24
N LEU A 272 19.84 -1.90 22.94
CA LEU A 272 20.91 -1.79 21.97
C LEU A 272 20.50 -0.86 20.82
N PRO A 273 21.40 0.00 20.32
CA PRO A 273 21.21 0.64 19.03
C PRO A 273 21.15 -0.40 17.90
N GLY A 274 20.34 -0.11 16.87
CA GLY A 274 20.07 -1.02 15.76
C GLY A 274 19.22 -2.23 16.15
N ALA A 275 18.58 -2.24 17.32
CA ALA A 275 17.66 -3.30 17.69
C ALA A 275 16.44 -3.23 16.76
N HIS A 276 16.04 -4.35 16.20
CA HIS A 276 14.79 -4.47 15.44
C HIS A 276 14.10 -5.77 15.83
N MET A 277 12.80 -5.72 16.06
CA MET A 277 11.99 -6.90 16.29
C MET A 277 10.60 -6.75 15.70
N CYS A 278 10.05 -7.87 15.26
CA CYS A 278 8.67 -7.97 14.83
C CYS A 278 8.09 -9.33 15.22
N GLY A 279 6.84 -9.36 15.71
CA GLY A 279 6.13 -10.63 15.91
C GLY A 279 4.84 -10.48 16.70
N PRO A 280 4.02 -11.54 16.73
CA PRO A 280 2.81 -11.57 17.56
C PRO A 280 3.17 -11.62 19.05
N ALA A 281 2.37 -10.93 19.86
CA ALA A 281 2.59 -10.77 21.28
C ALA A 281 2.17 -12.02 22.06
N VAL A 282 3.09 -12.56 22.85
CA VAL A 282 2.77 -13.39 24.02
C VAL A 282 2.77 -12.46 25.23
N THR A 283 1.65 -12.37 25.92
CA THR A 283 1.47 -11.34 26.97
C THR A 283 1.59 -11.93 28.36
N VAL A 284 2.20 -11.18 29.28
CA VAL A 284 2.36 -11.57 30.68
C VAL A 284 2.08 -10.36 31.56
N ARG A 285 1.29 -10.54 32.61
CA ARG A 285 1.20 -9.61 33.74
C ARG A 285 1.80 -10.27 34.97
N THR A 286 2.69 -9.55 35.65
CA THR A 286 3.32 -10.01 36.88
C THR A 286 3.46 -8.87 37.90
N TYR A 287 3.68 -9.22 39.16
CA TYR A 287 4.04 -8.21 40.17
C TYR A 287 5.49 -7.76 39.98
N PRO A 288 5.83 -6.50 40.32
CA PRO A 288 7.22 -6.04 40.33
C PRO A 288 8.16 -7.00 41.09
N GLY A 289 9.21 -7.44 40.40
CA GLY A 289 10.20 -8.37 40.92
C GLY A 289 9.82 -9.85 40.88
N ASP A 290 8.58 -10.22 40.52
CA ASP A 290 8.23 -11.63 40.34
C ASP A 290 8.52 -12.09 38.92
N TRP A 291 9.61 -12.84 38.77
CA TRP A 291 10.09 -13.34 37.48
C TRP A 291 9.56 -14.74 37.12
N ALA A 292 8.75 -15.38 37.97
CA ALA A 292 8.28 -16.74 37.71
C ALA A 292 7.45 -16.84 36.41
N LYS A 293 6.37 -16.04 36.29
CA LYS A 293 5.52 -16.01 35.09
C LYS A 293 6.23 -15.50 33.83
N PRO A 294 7.06 -14.43 33.89
CA PRO A 294 7.93 -14.04 32.79
C PRO A 294 8.74 -15.18 32.18
N VAL A 295 9.43 -15.98 33.02
CA VAL A 295 10.29 -17.07 32.53
C VAL A 295 9.45 -18.27 32.07
N GLU A 296 8.39 -18.62 32.80
CA GLU A 296 7.45 -19.70 32.42
C GLU A 296 6.79 -19.42 31.05
N ALA A 297 6.53 -18.16 30.71
CA ALA A 297 5.90 -17.80 29.45
C ALA A 297 6.70 -18.20 28.20
N ILE A 298 8.03 -18.39 28.31
CA ILE A 298 8.87 -18.88 27.22
C ILE A 298 8.39 -20.25 26.73
N ASP A 299 7.82 -21.08 27.61
CA ASP A 299 7.31 -22.40 27.25
C ASP A 299 6.12 -22.32 26.27
N LEU A 300 5.33 -21.25 26.38
CA LEU A 300 4.14 -20.98 25.55
C LEU A 300 4.48 -20.33 24.20
N CYS A 301 5.63 -19.66 24.11
CA CYS A 301 6.07 -18.99 22.90
C CYS A 301 6.35 -19.96 21.76
N ARG A 302 6.20 -19.46 20.54
CA ARG A 302 6.60 -20.07 19.29
C ARG A 302 7.73 -19.26 18.66
N GLU A 303 8.39 -19.87 17.68
CA GLU A 303 9.39 -19.18 16.87
C GLU A 303 8.79 -17.91 16.26
N GLY A 304 9.50 -16.79 16.42
CA GLY A 304 9.10 -15.47 15.96
C GLY A 304 8.17 -14.70 16.91
N ASP A 305 7.70 -15.26 18.02
CA ASP A 305 6.87 -14.52 18.97
C ASP A 305 7.66 -13.40 19.67
N VAL A 306 6.98 -12.32 20.06
CA VAL A 306 7.52 -11.28 20.93
C VAL A 306 6.88 -11.40 22.30
N LEU A 307 7.71 -11.55 23.35
CA LEU A 307 7.22 -11.61 24.71
C LEU A 307 7.01 -10.19 25.26
N VAL A 308 5.79 -9.88 25.71
CA VAL A 308 5.42 -8.55 26.22
C VAL A 308 4.97 -8.66 27.67
N ILE A 309 5.68 -7.98 28.56
CA ILE A 309 5.54 -8.15 30.01
C ILE A 309 5.15 -6.83 30.66
N ASP A 310 4.01 -6.84 31.34
CA ASP A 310 3.59 -5.82 32.31
C ASP A 310 4.08 -6.23 33.71
N ALA A 311 5.12 -5.54 34.19
CA ALA A 311 5.64 -5.68 35.55
C ALA A 311 5.51 -4.37 36.33
N GLY A 312 4.53 -3.51 35.97
CA GLY A 312 4.20 -2.28 36.68
C GLY A 312 5.18 -1.12 36.49
N GLY A 313 6.14 -1.21 35.55
CA GLY A 313 7.01 -0.09 35.19
C GLY A 313 7.97 0.37 36.29
N VAL A 314 8.36 -0.52 37.21
CA VAL A 314 9.26 -0.22 38.33
C VAL A 314 10.26 -1.36 38.58
N PRO A 315 11.39 -1.09 39.25
CA PRO A 315 12.27 -2.14 39.80
C PRO A 315 11.59 -2.99 40.89
N PRO A 316 12.13 -4.17 41.25
CA PRO A 316 13.38 -4.77 40.78
C PRO A 316 13.23 -5.52 39.44
N ALA A 317 14.36 -5.98 38.88
CA ALA A 317 14.39 -6.64 37.58
C ALA A 317 13.68 -8.01 37.58
N ILE A 318 12.96 -8.28 36.49
CA ILE A 318 12.23 -9.53 36.25
C ILE A 318 12.84 -10.37 35.11
N TRP A 319 13.80 -9.80 34.38
CA TRP A 319 14.45 -10.45 33.24
C TRP A 319 15.97 -10.23 33.27
N GLY A 320 16.74 -11.23 32.84
CA GLY A 320 18.20 -11.20 32.78
C GLY A 320 18.73 -12.15 31.70
N GLU A 321 20.05 -12.36 31.69
CA GLU A 321 20.75 -13.07 30.61
C GLU A 321 20.24 -14.51 30.39
N LEU A 322 20.07 -15.31 31.45
CA LEU A 322 19.64 -16.70 31.31
C LEU A 322 18.24 -16.83 30.69
N ALA A 323 17.32 -15.92 31.02
CA ALA A 323 15.99 -15.88 30.44
C ALA A 323 16.07 -15.48 28.95
N THR A 324 16.93 -14.51 28.62
CA THR A 324 17.25 -14.16 27.22
C THR A 324 17.80 -15.35 26.45
N HIS A 325 18.77 -16.08 27.00
CA HIS A 325 19.34 -17.25 26.34
C HIS A 325 18.26 -18.32 26.08
N SER A 326 17.38 -18.57 27.04
CA SER A 326 16.23 -19.48 26.87
C SER A 326 15.29 -19.01 25.76
N ALA A 327 14.95 -17.72 25.73
CA ALA A 327 14.13 -17.11 24.68
C ALA A 327 14.75 -17.23 23.28
N MET A 328 16.06 -17.05 23.16
CA MET A 328 16.78 -17.21 21.89
C MET A 328 16.78 -18.66 21.42
N VAL A 329 17.02 -19.63 22.32
CA VAL A 329 16.93 -21.06 21.98
C VAL A 329 15.53 -21.45 21.51
N LYS A 330 14.50 -20.83 22.09
CA LYS A 330 13.10 -21.01 21.67
C LYS A 330 12.75 -20.27 20.36
N GLY A 331 13.61 -19.37 19.90
CA GLY A 331 13.45 -18.63 18.65
C GLY A 331 12.54 -17.40 18.75
N LEU A 332 12.40 -16.78 19.93
CA LEU A 332 11.63 -15.53 20.05
C LEU A 332 12.27 -14.41 19.22
N ALA A 333 11.44 -13.54 18.64
CA ALA A 333 11.88 -12.38 17.87
C ALA A 333 12.32 -11.21 18.76
N GLY A 334 11.87 -11.17 20.02
CA GLY A 334 12.27 -10.11 20.95
C GLY A 334 11.48 -10.09 22.25
N LEU A 335 11.76 -9.07 23.06
CA LEU A 335 11.19 -8.87 24.40
C LEU A 335 10.83 -7.39 24.63
N VAL A 336 9.67 -7.15 25.22
CA VAL A 336 9.24 -5.85 25.76
C VAL A 336 8.89 -6.00 27.23
N VAL A 337 9.53 -5.21 28.10
CA VAL A 337 9.27 -5.19 29.55
C VAL A 337 8.87 -3.80 30.02
N TYR A 338 7.60 -3.62 30.38
CA TYR A 338 7.19 -2.49 31.22
C TYR A 338 7.52 -2.79 32.68
N GLY A 339 8.80 -2.63 33.00
CA GLY A 339 9.45 -2.92 34.26
C GLY A 339 10.96 -2.86 34.07
N ALA A 340 11.71 -3.51 34.96
CA ALA A 340 13.16 -3.54 34.92
C ALA A 340 13.74 -4.84 34.34
N ILE A 341 14.82 -4.71 33.56
CA ILE A 341 15.71 -5.81 33.17
C ILE A 341 17.09 -5.65 33.82
N ARG A 342 17.89 -6.72 33.80
CA ARG A 342 19.28 -6.73 34.28
C ARG A 342 20.20 -7.50 33.32
N ASP A 343 21.48 -7.62 33.68
CA ASP A 343 22.50 -8.33 32.89
C ASP A 343 22.64 -7.75 31.48
N THR A 344 22.49 -6.43 31.37
CA THR A 344 22.41 -5.73 30.10
C THR A 344 23.65 -5.84 29.23
N PRO A 345 24.91 -5.87 29.75
CA PRO A 345 26.08 -6.11 28.92
C PRO A 345 26.08 -7.49 28.24
N GLU A 346 25.56 -8.51 28.93
CA GLU A 346 25.49 -9.87 28.42
C GLU A 346 24.36 -10.03 27.40
N ILE A 347 23.17 -9.51 27.70
CA ILE A 347 22.06 -9.46 26.73
C ILE A 347 22.50 -8.69 25.47
N ALA A 348 23.25 -7.60 25.65
CA ALA A 348 23.82 -6.82 24.57
C ALA A 348 24.74 -7.67 23.66
N ARG A 349 25.63 -8.47 24.25
CA ARG A 349 26.54 -9.37 23.51
C ARG A 349 25.82 -10.47 22.76
N LEU A 350 24.68 -10.92 23.26
CA LEU A 350 23.84 -11.91 22.58
C LEU A 350 23.11 -11.33 21.35
N GLY A 351 23.03 -10.01 21.24
CA GLY A 351 22.35 -9.33 20.12
C GLY A 351 20.83 -9.50 20.14
N PHE A 352 20.25 -9.89 21.27
CA PHE A 352 18.80 -10.11 21.39
C PHE A 352 18.05 -8.78 21.52
N PRO A 353 17.02 -8.52 20.68
CA PRO A 353 16.19 -7.32 20.80
C PRO A 353 15.40 -7.29 22.12
N ALA A 354 15.91 -6.54 23.10
CA ALA A 354 15.29 -6.37 24.40
C ALA A 354 14.95 -4.91 24.64
N PHE A 355 13.69 -4.65 24.98
CA PHE A 355 13.13 -3.34 25.22
C PHE A 355 12.61 -3.24 26.64
N SER A 356 12.90 -2.15 27.34
CA SER A 356 12.45 -1.99 28.72
C SER A 356 12.23 -0.55 29.13
N SER A 357 11.43 -0.35 30.18
CA SER A 357 11.30 0.97 30.82
C SER A 357 12.42 1.29 31.80
N HIS A 358 13.06 0.27 32.39
CA HIS A 358 14.05 0.42 33.45
C HIS A 358 15.15 -0.64 33.36
N VAL A 359 16.32 -0.31 33.91
CA VAL A 359 17.44 -1.24 34.11
C VAL A 359 17.90 -1.15 35.55
N CYS A 360 18.11 -2.28 36.23
CA CYS A 360 18.70 -2.31 37.57
C CYS A 360 19.42 -3.64 37.83
N ALA A 361 20.33 -3.68 38.80
CA ALA A 361 21.10 -4.90 39.12
C ALA A 361 20.31 -5.91 39.97
N ASN A 362 19.46 -5.41 40.87
CA ASN A 362 18.69 -6.22 41.80
C ASN A 362 17.59 -6.97 41.04
N ALA A 363 17.59 -8.30 41.11
CA ALA A 363 16.41 -9.09 40.74
C ALA A 363 15.47 -9.24 41.94
N GLY A 364 14.20 -9.52 41.67
CA GLY A 364 13.29 -10.01 42.70
C GLY A 364 13.30 -11.54 42.85
N GLU A 365 12.20 -12.11 43.30
CA GLU A 365 12.05 -13.52 43.68
C GLU A 365 10.96 -14.20 42.82
N PRO A 366 11.08 -15.49 42.50
CA PRO A 366 10.07 -16.22 41.73
C PRO A 366 8.91 -16.62 42.65
N LYS A 367 7.94 -15.72 42.83
CA LYS A 367 6.81 -15.95 43.77
C LYS A 367 5.66 -16.71 43.12
N GLY A 368 5.62 -16.76 41.78
CA GLY A 368 4.63 -17.53 41.02
C GLY A 368 3.31 -16.80 40.78
N PHE A 369 3.22 -15.52 41.13
CA PHE A 369 2.03 -14.70 40.91
C PHE A 369 2.01 -14.11 39.49
N GLY A 370 0.81 -13.80 39.01
CA GLY A 370 0.60 -13.19 37.70
C GLY A 370 -0.22 -14.08 36.77
N GLU A 371 -0.39 -13.58 35.55
CA GLU A 371 -1.24 -14.16 34.51
C GLU A 371 -0.49 -14.13 33.17
N MET A 372 -0.71 -15.14 32.33
CA MET A 372 -0.14 -15.24 30.99
C MET A 372 -1.28 -15.31 29.97
N GLN A 373 -1.05 -14.78 28.77
CA GLN A 373 -2.03 -14.74 27.68
C GLN A 373 -3.33 -14.03 28.07
N VAL A 374 -3.20 -12.93 28.81
CA VAL A 374 -4.30 -12.02 29.17
C VAL A 374 -4.05 -10.63 28.59
N PRO A 375 -5.09 -9.85 28.25
CA PRO A 375 -4.90 -8.46 27.86
C PRO A 375 -4.22 -7.65 28.97
N ILE A 376 -3.16 -6.92 28.61
CA ILE A 376 -2.37 -6.07 29.51
C ILE A 376 -2.38 -4.62 29.05
N THR A 377 -1.92 -3.72 29.92
CA THR A 377 -1.74 -2.31 29.59
C THR A 377 -0.35 -1.87 30.03
N ILE A 378 0.51 -1.55 29.07
CA ILE A 378 1.87 -1.09 29.32
C ILE A 378 1.99 0.40 28.98
N ALA A 379 2.43 1.21 29.93
CA ALA A 379 2.56 2.67 29.76
C ALA A 379 1.30 3.36 29.14
N GLY A 380 0.10 2.85 29.45
CA GLY A 380 -1.17 3.36 28.92
C GLY A 380 -1.60 2.81 27.56
N VAL A 381 -0.81 1.91 26.95
CA VAL A 381 -1.13 1.23 25.68
C VAL A 381 -1.63 -0.18 25.97
N ALA A 382 -2.79 -0.54 25.43
CA ALA A 382 -3.35 -1.87 25.54
C ALA A 382 -2.63 -2.85 24.61
N VAL A 383 -2.37 -4.06 25.09
CA VAL A 383 -1.79 -5.16 24.31
C VAL A 383 -2.59 -6.43 24.58
N ALA A 384 -3.14 -7.05 23.54
CA ALA A 384 -3.79 -8.35 23.65
C ALA A 384 -2.88 -9.48 23.13
N PRO A 385 -3.07 -10.73 23.60
CA PRO A 385 -2.40 -11.89 23.02
C PRO A 385 -2.60 -11.95 21.50
N GLY A 386 -1.49 -12.05 20.76
CA GLY A 386 -1.48 -12.13 19.30
C GLY A 386 -1.55 -10.80 18.56
N ASP A 387 -1.62 -9.65 19.24
CA ASP A 387 -1.36 -8.35 18.62
C ASP A 387 0.08 -8.31 18.09
N TRP A 388 0.32 -7.58 17.01
CA TRP A 388 1.65 -7.48 16.41
C TRP A 388 2.47 -6.40 17.10
N ILE A 389 3.70 -6.75 17.47
CA ILE A 389 4.68 -5.83 18.03
C ILE A 389 5.71 -5.53 16.97
N VAL A 390 6.01 -4.25 16.77
CA VAL A 390 7.15 -3.78 15.97
C VAL A 390 7.99 -2.89 16.88
N GLY A 391 9.27 -3.19 17.01
CA GLY A 391 10.19 -2.39 17.81
C GLY A 391 11.44 -2.05 17.03
N ASP A 392 11.89 -0.81 17.14
CA ASP A 392 13.17 -0.33 16.62
C ASP A 392 13.78 0.74 17.55
N ASP A 393 14.82 1.43 17.11
CA ASP A 393 15.51 2.42 17.93
C ASP A 393 14.61 3.56 18.46
N ASP A 394 13.51 3.87 17.76
CA ASP A 394 12.59 4.95 18.12
C ASP A 394 11.48 4.49 19.10
N GLY A 395 11.35 3.18 19.34
CA GLY A 395 10.49 2.63 20.38
C GLY A 395 9.73 1.37 19.96
N VAL A 396 8.47 1.26 20.42
CA VAL A 396 7.62 0.08 20.18
C VAL A 396 6.24 0.52 19.72
N MET A 397 5.72 -0.13 18.68
CA MET A 397 4.35 -0.01 18.18
C MET A 397 3.59 -1.30 18.44
N VAL A 398 2.30 -1.17 18.81
CA VAL A 398 1.39 -2.29 19.05
C VAL A 398 0.26 -2.21 18.04
N LEU A 399 0.19 -3.18 17.12
CA LEU A 399 -0.81 -3.24 16.06
C LEU A 399 -1.86 -4.30 16.43
N PRO A 400 -3.14 -3.94 16.53
CA PRO A 400 -4.19 -4.91 16.80
C PRO A 400 -4.18 -6.05 15.77
N LYS A 401 -4.28 -7.30 16.21
CA LYS A 401 -4.24 -8.48 15.32
C LYS A 401 -5.19 -8.36 14.12
N ALA A 402 -6.40 -7.87 14.36
CA ALA A 402 -7.44 -7.72 13.34
C ALA A 402 -7.12 -6.67 12.26
N GLN A 403 -6.20 -5.75 12.53
CA GLN A 403 -5.80 -4.67 11.60
C GLN A 403 -4.37 -4.84 11.09
N ALA A 404 -3.67 -5.91 11.49
CA ALA A 404 -2.24 -6.06 11.24
C ALA A 404 -1.90 -6.10 9.74
N VAL A 405 -2.70 -6.80 8.92
CA VAL A 405 -2.53 -6.82 7.46
C VAL A 405 -2.65 -5.42 6.87
N GLU A 406 -3.71 -4.70 7.24
CA GLU A 406 -3.97 -3.35 6.74
C GLU A 406 -2.86 -2.37 7.13
N LEU A 407 -2.48 -2.36 8.40
CA LEU A 407 -1.44 -1.47 8.93
C LEU A 407 -0.07 -1.80 8.36
N ALA A 408 0.27 -3.08 8.17
CA ALA A 408 1.51 -3.49 7.52
C ALA A 408 1.59 -2.99 6.06
N ASN A 409 0.50 -3.14 5.30
CA ASN A 409 0.42 -2.65 3.92
C ASN A 409 0.51 -1.13 3.84
N ARG A 410 -0.15 -0.40 4.75
CA ARG A 410 -0.05 1.06 4.85
C ARG A 410 1.36 1.51 5.24
N ALA A 411 2.03 0.81 6.17
CA ALA A 411 3.41 1.12 6.56
C ALA A 411 4.39 0.92 5.41
N MET A 412 4.23 -0.18 4.65
CA MET A 412 5.00 -0.40 3.41
C MET A 412 4.73 0.70 2.37
N ASP A 413 3.49 1.17 2.25
CA ASP A 413 3.13 2.28 1.36
C ASP A 413 3.84 3.59 1.73
N VAL A 414 3.99 3.87 3.03
CA VAL A 414 4.78 5.00 3.54
C VAL A 414 6.25 4.83 3.19
N LEU A 415 6.85 3.67 3.48
CA LEU A 415 8.24 3.36 3.16
C LEU A 415 8.53 3.56 1.66
N GLU A 416 7.67 3.04 0.78
CA GLU A 416 7.81 3.16 -0.67
C GLU A 416 7.77 4.62 -1.13
N LYS A 417 6.86 5.42 -0.58
CA LYS A 417 6.80 6.87 -0.85
C LYS A 417 8.07 7.56 -0.38
N GLU A 418 8.54 7.26 0.82
CA GLU A 418 9.78 7.82 1.35
C GLU A 418 11.00 7.45 0.51
N ASN A 419 11.07 6.23 -0.03
CA ASN A 419 12.16 5.84 -0.92
C ASN A 419 12.21 6.69 -2.18
N ARG A 420 11.07 7.01 -2.80
CA ARG A 420 11.02 7.97 -3.93
C ARG A 420 11.51 9.34 -3.49
N LEU A 421 10.98 9.87 -2.38
CA LEU A 421 11.37 11.19 -1.87
C LEU A 421 12.88 11.24 -1.60
N ARG A 422 13.45 10.18 -1.03
CA ARG A 422 14.88 10.02 -0.76
C ARG A 422 15.69 10.05 -2.05
N GLY A 423 15.28 9.32 -3.09
CA GLY A 423 15.93 9.38 -4.40
C GLY A 423 15.92 10.78 -5.02
N GLU A 424 14.80 11.51 -4.89
CA GLU A 424 14.73 12.91 -5.35
C GLU A 424 15.63 13.86 -4.53
N ILE A 425 15.80 13.59 -3.24
CA ILE A 425 16.72 14.34 -2.36
C ILE A 425 18.18 14.04 -2.70
N ASP A 426 18.51 12.77 -2.92
CA ASP A 426 19.85 12.34 -3.34
C ASP A 426 20.23 12.94 -4.71
N ALA A 427 19.24 13.22 -5.57
CA ALA A 427 19.40 13.95 -6.82
C ALA A 427 19.55 15.48 -6.65
N GLY A 428 19.58 15.99 -5.42
CA GLY A 428 19.91 17.39 -5.09
C GLY A 428 18.74 18.30 -4.75
N LYS A 429 17.50 17.78 -4.69
CA LYS A 429 16.35 18.57 -4.21
C LYS A 429 16.28 18.60 -2.68
N THR A 430 15.70 19.63 -2.12
CA THR A 430 15.38 19.70 -0.69
C THR A 430 14.05 19.00 -0.39
N LEU A 431 13.87 18.51 0.84
CA LEU A 431 12.59 17.90 1.25
C LEU A 431 11.39 18.85 1.06
N ALA A 432 11.58 20.15 1.27
CA ALA A 432 10.53 21.15 1.10
C ALA A 432 10.06 21.25 -0.36
N GLU A 433 10.98 21.14 -1.31
CA GLU A 433 10.68 21.13 -2.75
C GLU A 433 9.98 19.83 -3.15
N VAL A 434 10.51 18.68 -2.73
CA VAL A 434 9.96 17.37 -3.12
C VAL A 434 8.56 17.13 -2.50
N ALA A 435 8.36 17.52 -1.25
CA ALA A 435 7.07 17.44 -0.58
C ALA A 435 6.12 18.60 -0.95
N TYR A 436 6.54 19.51 -1.83
CA TYR A 436 5.77 20.63 -2.34
C TYR A 436 5.13 21.50 -1.23
N LEU A 437 5.88 21.72 -0.13
CA LEU A 437 5.34 22.34 1.09
C LEU A 437 4.90 23.79 0.86
N GLN A 438 5.54 24.50 -0.06
CA GLN A 438 5.22 25.89 -0.40
C GLN A 438 3.79 26.08 -0.94
N LYS A 439 3.17 25.05 -1.52
CA LYS A 439 1.76 25.11 -1.98
C LYS A 439 0.79 25.38 -0.83
N TRP A 440 1.16 24.93 0.37
CA TRP A 440 0.33 25.00 1.58
C TRP A 440 0.64 26.22 2.44
N GLU A 441 1.63 27.03 2.05
CA GLU A 441 1.89 28.31 2.71
C GLU A 441 0.70 29.24 2.50
N LYS A 442 0.09 29.67 3.60
CA LYS A 442 -0.93 30.70 3.57
C LYS A 442 -0.24 32.01 3.18
N LYS A 443 -0.53 32.51 1.99
CA LYS A 443 -0.08 33.85 1.57
C LYS A 443 -0.75 34.88 2.49
N SER A 444 0.08 35.59 3.26
CA SER A 444 -0.30 36.66 4.18
C SER A 444 -0.94 37.84 3.47
#